data_AF-A0A8S1H0B6-F1
#
_entry.id   AF-A0A8S1H0B6-F1
#
_cell.length_a   1.000
_cell.length_b   1.000
_cell.length_c   1.000
_cell.angle_alpha   90.00
_cell.angle_beta   90.00
_cell.angle_gamma   90.00
#
_symmetry.space_group_name_H-M   'P 1'
#
loop_
_entity.id
_entity.type
_entity.pdbx_description
1 polymer ?
#
loop_
_entity_poly.entity_id
_entity_poly.type
_entity_poly.pdbx_seq_one_letter_code
_entity_poly.pdbx_strand_id
1 'polypeptide(L)'
;MAKTRTRAQKVDRYEEAKKVYDDIQQKKRDEKIKRQEEIKKKAESMQKYNQSKKKMQKALMKRNKKGQPNLGAQIEVMLEKMQKKVGEGK
;
A
#
# COMPACT_ATOMS: atom_id res chain seq x y z
N MET A 1 37.88 28.41 33.99
CA MET A 1 38.53 27.19 33.46
C MET A 1 37.47 26.14 33.20
N ALA A 2 37.39 25.60 31.99
CA ALA A 2 36.45 24.50 31.71
C ALA A 2 36.93 23.23 32.41
N LYS A 3 36.13 22.69 33.34
CA LYS A 3 36.42 21.41 33.99
C LYS A 3 36.41 20.30 32.94
N THR A 4 37.54 19.64 32.73
CA THR A 4 37.65 18.45 31.89
C THR A 4 36.96 17.27 32.59
N ARG A 5 36.12 16.53 31.85
CA ARG A 5 35.35 15.40 32.40
C ARG A 5 36.25 14.22 32.71
N THR A 6 35.95 13.51 33.80
CA THR A 6 36.69 12.32 34.23
C THR A 6 36.37 11.11 33.34
N ARG A 7 37.25 10.10 33.34
CA ARG A 7 37.12 8.90 32.49
C ARG A 7 35.81 8.15 32.73
N ALA A 8 35.38 8.02 33.99
CA ALA A 8 34.12 7.36 34.35
C ALA A 8 32.89 8.08 33.75
N GLN A 9 32.85 9.42 33.82
CA GLN A 9 31.76 10.22 33.24
C GLN A 9 31.69 10.14 31.70
N LYS A 10 32.81 9.81 31.04
CA LYS A 10 32.85 9.60 29.58
C LYS A 10 32.29 8.23 29.17
N VAL A 11 32.52 7.20 29.99
CA VAL A 11 32.00 5.84 29.75
C VAL A 11 30.48 5.82 29.90
N ASP A 12 29.96 6.44 30.97
CA ASP A 12 28.52 6.56 31.24
C ASP A 12 27.76 7.23 30.07
N ARG A 13 28.26 8.37 29.60
CA ARG A 13 27.68 9.06 28.43
C ARG A 13 27.79 8.28 27.12
N TYR A 14 28.83 7.47 26.97
CA TYR A 14 28.98 6.63 25.79
C TYR A 14 27.92 5.53 25.78
N GLU A 15 27.64 4.92 26.93
CA GLU A 15 26.58 3.93 27.08
C GLU A 15 25.19 4.54 26.86
N GLU A 16 24.94 5.74 27.39
CA GLU A 16 23.72 6.51 27.10
C GLU A 16 23.56 6.78 25.60
N ALA A 17 24.63 7.26 24.93
CA ALA A 17 24.61 7.56 23.51
C ALA A 17 24.39 6.30 22.66
N LYS A 18 24.99 5.17 23.05
CA LYS A 18 24.80 3.88 22.39
C LYS A 18 23.35 3.41 22.51
N LYS A 19 22.76 3.51 23.70
CA LYS A 19 21.35 3.17 23.92
C LYS A 19 20.41 4.00 23.04
N VAL A 20 20.63 5.32 23.00
CA VAL A 20 19.84 6.23 22.13
C VAL A 20 20.02 5.88 20.65
N TYR A 21 21.23 5.56 20.23
CA TYR A 21 21.49 5.12 18.85
C TYR A 21 20.72 3.85 18.51
N ASP A 22 20.79 2.83 19.38
CA ASP A 22 20.12 1.55 19.17
C ASP A 22 18.60 1.72 19.11
N ASP A 23 18.03 2.56 19.98
CA ASP A 23 16.61 2.91 19.97
C ASP A 23 16.19 3.60 18.65
N ILE A 24 17.00 4.54 18.16
CA ILE A 24 16.76 5.22 16.86
C ILE A 24 16.82 4.21 15.72
N GLN A 25 17.79 3.28 15.73
CA GLN A 25 17.92 2.26 14.69
C GLN A 25 16.74 1.27 14.71
N GLN A 26 16.24 0.90 15.89
CA GLN A 26 15.03 0.10 16.01
C GLN A 26 13.82 0.83 15.42
N LYS A 27 13.56 2.08 15.83
CA LYS A 27 12.44 2.88 15.30
C LYS A 27 12.49 3.02 13.78
N LYS A 28 13.66 3.28 13.20
CA LYS A 28 13.85 3.36 11.74
C LYS A 28 13.51 2.05 11.03
N ARG A 29 13.86 0.90 11.62
CA ARG A 29 13.53 -0.41 11.07
C ARG A 29 12.02 -0.64 11.11
N ASP A 30 11.36 -0.33 12.22
CA ASP A 30 9.93 -0.50 12.38
C ASP A 30 9.13 0.40 11.43
N GLU A 31 9.54 1.67 11.28
CA GLU A 31 8.95 2.60 10.32
C GLU A 31 9.12 2.12 8.87
N LYS A 32 10.30 1.58 8.54
CA LYS A 32 10.55 1.03 7.21
C LYS A 32 9.64 -0.17 6.92
N ILE A 33 9.45 -1.06 7.90
CA ILE A 33 8.56 -2.22 7.76
C ILE A 33 7.12 -1.75 7.56
N LYS A 34 6.62 -0.87 8.43
CA LYS A 34 5.27 -0.29 8.31
C LYS A 34 5.04 0.36 6.94
N ARG A 35 5.99 1.18 6.49
CA ARG A 35 5.91 1.82 5.17
C ARG A 35 5.88 0.80 4.03
N GLN A 36 6.68 -0.27 4.11
CA GLN A 36 6.66 -1.33 3.11
C GLN A 36 5.33 -2.08 3.09
N GLU A 37 4.74 -2.35 4.25
CA GLU A 37 3.42 -2.97 4.35
C GLU A 37 2.31 -2.08 3.77
N GLU A 38 2.33 -0.78 4.05
CA GLU A 38 1.39 0.18 3.47
C GLU A 38 1.51 0.25 1.94
N ILE A 39 2.75 0.28 1.42
CA ILE A 39 3.01 0.25 -0.02
C ILE A 39 2.47 -1.04 -0.64
N LYS A 40 2.69 -2.20 0.00
CA LYS A 40 2.17 -3.49 -0.47
C LYS A 40 0.64 -3.50 -0.49
N LYS A 41 -0.02 -3.09 0.60
CA LYS A 41 -1.49 -2.99 0.68
C LYS A 41 -2.06 -2.06 -0.40
N LYS A 42 -1.41 -0.91 -0.62
CA LYS A 42 -1.80 0.03 -1.69
C LYS A 42 -1.59 -0.59 -3.07
N ALA A 43 -0.47 -1.27 -3.31
CA ALA A 43 -0.21 -1.94 -4.58
C ALA A 43 -1.24 -3.05 -4.87
N GLU A 44 -1.57 -3.87 -3.87
CA GLU A 44 -2.56 -4.94 -4.00
C GLU A 44 -3.96 -4.41 -4.31
N SER A 45 -4.40 -3.36 -3.60
CA SER A 45 -5.71 -2.72 -3.87
C SER A 45 -5.76 -2.11 -5.29
N MET A 46 -4.69 -1.42 -5.72
CA MET A 46 -4.59 -0.90 -7.08
C MET A 46 -4.56 -2.02 -8.12
N GLN A 47 -3.87 -3.13 -7.85
CA GLN A 47 -3.81 -4.27 -8.77
C GLN A 47 -5.20 -4.90 -8.94
N LYS A 48 -5.94 -5.12 -7.85
CA LYS A 48 -7.32 -5.63 -7.91
C LYS A 48 -8.23 -4.69 -8.71
N TYR A 49 -8.14 -3.39 -8.45
CA TYR A 49 -8.89 -2.37 -9.21
C TYR A 49 -8.55 -2.42 -10.71
N ASN A 50 -7.26 -2.41 -11.06
CA ASN A 50 -6.79 -2.43 -12.44
C ASN A 50 -7.21 -3.71 -13.18
N GLN A 51 -7.14 -4.86 -12.51
CA GLN A 51 -7.61 -6.13 -13.08
C GLN A 51 -9.11 -6.09 -13.37
N SER A 52 -9.93 -5.59 -12.44
CA SER A 52 -11.37 -5.44 -12.65
C SER A 52 -11.67 -4.45 -13.79
N LYS A 53 -10.99 -3.29 -13.82
CA LYS A 53 -11.12 -2.30 -14.89
C LYS A 53 -10.78 -2.89 -16.25
N LYS A 54 -9.69 -3.66 -16.37
CA LYS A 54 -9.27 -4.30 -17.62
C LYS A 54 -10.29 -5.34 -18.10
N LYS A 55 -10.83 -6.17 -17.21
CA LYS A 55 -11.89 -7.14 -17.54
C LYS A 55 -13.13 -6.45 -18.08
N MET A 56 -13.57 -5.40 -17.38
CA MET A 56 -14.70 -4.57 -17.78
C MET A 56 -14.49 -3.93 -19.16
N GLN A 57 -13.33 -3.30 -19.38
CA GLN A 57 -12.99 -2.69 -20.65
C GLN A 57 -13.03 -3.73 -21.79
N LYS A 58 -12.48 -4.92 -21.57
CA LYS A 58 -12.50 -6.01 -22.56
C LYS A 58 -13.93 -6.42 -22.93
N ALA A 59 -14.83 -6.51 -21.96
CA ALA A 59 -16.24 -6.83 -22.20
C ALA A 59 -16.95 -5.71 -22.98
N LEU A 60 -16.74 -4.44 -22.60
CA LEU A 60 -17.35 -3.29 -23.27
C LEU A 60 -16.84 -3.09 -24.71
N MET A 61 -15.58 -3.42 -24.97
CA MET A 61 -14.96 -3.36 -26.30
C MET A 61 -15.32 -4.56 -27.20
N LYS A 62 -15.98 -5.60 -26.65
CA LYS A 62 -16.34 -6.79 -27.42
C LYS A 62 -17.33 -6.41 -28.52
N ARG A 63 -16.98 -6.73 -29.76
CA ARG A 63 -17.81 -6.51 -30.95
C ARG A 63 -18.24 -7.84 -31.56
N ASN A 64 -19.37 -7.86 -32.25
CA ASN A 64 -19.81 -9.00 -33.04
C ASN A 64 -19.08 -9.06 -34.39
N LYS A 65 -19.33 -10.11 -35.20
CA LYS A 65 -18.70 -10.26 -36.54
C LYS A 65 -18.98 -9.08 -37.48
N LYS A 66 -20.08 -8.36 -37.28
CA LYS A 66 -20.48 -7.16 -38.05
C LYS A 66 -19.89 -5.86 -37.47
N GLY A 67 -19.01 -5.96 -36.46
CA GLY A 67 -18.36 -4.81 -35.83
C GLY A 67 -19.22 -4.03 -34.82
N GLN A 68 -20.47 -4.44 -34.59
CA GLN A 68 -21.35 -3.77 -33.64
C GLN A 68 -21.00 -4.16 -32.21
N PRO A 69 -21.24 -3.29 -31.21
CA PRO A 69 -21.05 -3.63 -29.82
C PRO A 69 -21.87 -4.86 -29.38
N ASN A 70 -21.28 -5.72 -28.57
CA ASN A 70 -21.98 -6.87 -28.00
C ASN A 70 -22.78 -6.43 -26.76
N LEU A 71 -24.08 -6.18 -26.93
CA LEU A 71 -24.97 -5.73 -25.86
C LEU A 71 -25.04 -6.71 -24.68
N GLY A 72 -25.00 -8.03 -24.92
CA GLY A 72 -25.00 -9.02 -23.85
C GLY A 72 -23.79 -8.87 -22.92
N ALA A 73 -22.60 -8.69 -23.49
CA ALA A 73 -21.37 -8.45 -22.71
C ALA A 73 -21.41 -7.10 -21.96
N GLN A 74 -22.10 -6.10 -22.49
CA GLN A 74 -22.28 -4.80 -21.82
C GLN A 74 -23.28 -4.90 -20.65
N ILE A 75 -24.36 -5.66 -20.83
CA ILE A 75 -25.36 -5.93 -19.78
C ILE A 75 -24.71 -6.68 -18.62
N GLU A 76 -23.89 -7.70 -18.88
CA GLU A 76 -23.13 -8.42 -17.84
C GLU A 76 -22.29 -7.48 -16.97
N VAL A 77 -21.55 -6.54 -17.59
CA VAL A 77 -20.79 -5.50 -16.87
C VAL A 77 -21.70 -4.61 -16.02
N MET A 78 -22.87 -4.25 -16.55
CA MET A 78 -23.83 -3.41 -15.83
C MET A 78 -24.39 -4.13 -14.60
N LEU A 79 -24.74 -5.41 -14.75
CA LEU A 79 -25.22 -6.26 -13.66
C LEU A 79 -24.14 -6.46 -12.58
N GLU A 80 -22.89 -6.71 -12.97
CA GLU A 80 -21.77 -6.82 -12.02
C GLU A 80 -21.59 -5.52 -11.20
N LYS A 81 -21.73 -4.35 -11.85
CA LYS A 81 -21.70 -3.05 -11.14
C LYS A 81 -22.87 -2.88 -10.18
N MET A 82 -24.07 -3.29 -10.57
CA MET A 82 -25.25 -3.22 -9.71
C MET A 82 -25.08 -4.14 -8.49
N GLN A 83 -24.62 -5.37 -8.68
CA GLN A 83 -24.35 -6.30 -7.59
C GLN A 83 -23.27 -5.77 -6.64
N LYS A 84 -22.19 -5.16 -7.14
CA LYS A 84 -21.19 -4.52 -6.29
C LYS A 84 -21.80 -3.38 -5.47
N LYS A 85 -22.59 -2.50 -6.08
CA LYS A 85 -23.27 -1.42 -5.36
C LYS A 85 -24.24 -1.92 -4.29
N VAL A 86 -24.98 -2.99 -4.57
CA VAL A 86 -25.90 -3.62 -3.60
C VAL A 86 -25.15 -4.32 -2.48
N GLY A 87 -24.05 -5.02 -2.79
CA GLY A 87 -23.19 -5.68 -1.79
C GLY A 87 -22.34 -4.72 -0.96
N GLU A 88 -22.08 -3.51 -1.46
CA GLU A 88 -21.39 -2.41 -0.76
C GLU A 88 -22.34 -1.52 0.06
N GLY A 89 -23.65 -1.78 0.04
CA GLY A 89 -24.64 -0.90 0.69
C GLY A 89 -24.47 -0.84 2.21
N LYS A 90 -24.56 0.30 2.90
CA LYS A 90 -24.92 1.69 2.54
C LYS A 90 -26.03 1.89 1.50
#